data_AF-A0A1Q7F6S8-F1
#
_entry.id   AF-A0A1Q7F6S8-F1
#
_cell.length_a   1.000
_cell.length_b   1.000
_cell.length_c   1.000
_cell.angle_alpha   90.00
_cell.angle_beta   90.00
_cell.angle_gamma   90.00
#
_symmetry.space_group_name_H-M   'P 1'
#
loop_
_entity.id
_entity.type
_entity.pdbx_description
1 polymer ?
#
loop_
_entity_poly.entity_id
_entity_poly.type
_entity_poly.pdbx_seq_one_letter_code
_entity_poly.pdbx_strand_id
1 'polypeptide(L)'
;MRYRSRTDIVASILEAANGGVTKTKMMYDAYLSHGQLKDYLFLLMENGLLKYVKEERIYKTTKKGRVFLKGYNQLGEMVVLN
;
A
#
# COMPACT_ATOMS: atom_id res chain seq x y z
N MET A 1 18.58 8.55 4.43
CA MET A 1 17.50 7.80 3.72
C MET A 1 17.46 6.39 4.27
N ARG A 2 16.34 5.97 4.85
CA ARG A 2 16.13 4.55 5.22
C ARG A 2 15.79 3.80 3.93
N TYR A 3 16.51 2.73 3.62
CA TYR A 3 16.11 1.83 2.55
C TYR A 3 14.75 1.23 2.90
N ARG A 4 13.75 1.45 2.06
CA ARG A 4 12.43 0.84 2.23
C ARG A 4 12.47 -0.57 1.67
N SER A 5 12.07 -1.53 2.50
CA SER A 5 11.85 -2.89 2.04
C SER A 5 10.66 -2.94 1.07
N ARG A 6 10.53 -4.03 0.29
CA ARG A 6 9.33 -4.26 -0.52
C ARG A 6 8.07 -4.28 0.35
N THR A 7 8.17 -4.85 1.55
CA THR A 7 7.09 -4.90 2.54
C THR A 7 6.70 -3.50 3.01
N ASP A 8 7.67 -2.61 3.23
CA ASP A 8 7.41 -1.21 3.64
C ASP A 8 6.67 -0.47 2.53
N ILE A 9 7.08 -0.68 1.26
CA ILE A 9 6.41 -0.07 0.10
C ILE A 9 4.97 -0.57 -0.02
N VAL A 10 4.75 -1.88 0.13
CA VAL A 10 3.41 -2.47 0.13
C VAL A 10 2.55 -1.88 1.24
N ALA A 11 3.08 -1.79 2.46
CA ALA A 11 2.38 -1.18 3.58
C ALA A 11 2.02 0.28 3.29
N SER A 12 2.97 1.10 2.81
CA SER A 12 2.71 2.50 2.46
C SER A 12 1.62 2.66 1.39
N ILE A 13 1.61 1.82 0.35
CA ILE A 13 0.55 1.85 -0.68
C ILE A 13 -0.81 1.51 -0.09
N LEU A 14 -0.88 0.45 0.72
CA LEU A 14 -2.14 -0.01 1.32
C LEU A 14 -2.65 0.99 2.38
N GLU A 15 -1.76 1.69 3.10
CA GLU A 15 -2.15 2.77 4.00
C GLU A 15 -2.67 3.97 3.23
N ALA A 16 -1.97 4.43 2.19
CA ALA A 16 -2.42 5.54 1.36
C ALA A 16 -3.78 5.26 0.71
N ALA A 17 -4.06 4.01 0.33
CA ALA A 17 -5.34 3.59 -0.23
C ALA A 17 -6.42 3.26 0.83
N ASN A 18 -6.13 3.41 2.13
CA ASN A 18 -7.12 3.20 3.17
C ASN A 18 -8.08 4.41 3.21
N GLY A 19 -9.31 4.23 2.71
CA GLY A 19 -10.28 5.31 2.48
C GLY A 19 -10.41 5.73 1.02
N GLY A 20 -9.45 5.31 0.18
CA GLY A 20 -9.48 5.57 -1.25
C GLY A 20 -8.55 6.69 -1.69
N VAL A 21 -7.79 6.46 -2.76
CA VAL A 21 -6.79 7.42 -3.25
C VAL A 21 -6.65 7.35 -4.76
N THR A 22 -6.39 8.50 -5.38
CA THR A 22 -6.05 8.55 -6.82
C THR A 22 -4.64 8.02 -7.06
N LYS A 23 -4.37 7.53 -8.28
CA LYS A 23 -3.02 7.05 -8.66
C LYS A 23 -1.95 8.11 -8.40
N THR A 24 -2.22 9.36 -8.81
CA THR A 24 -1.28 10.48 -8.67
C THR A 24 -0.96 10.75 -7.20
N LYS A 25 -1.98 10.85 -6.34
CA LYS A 25 -1.77 11.08 -4.91
C LYS A 25 -1.00 9.93 -4.26
N MET A 26 -1.31 8.69 -4.64
CA MET A 26 -0.56 7.52 -4.17
C MET A 26 0.93 7.54 -4.57
N MET A 27 1.28 8.04 -5.76
CA MET A 27 2.69 8.18 -6.16
C MET A 27 3.45 9.12 -5.23
N TYR A 28 2.85 10.26 -4.90
CA TYR A 28 3.45 11.26 -4.00
C TYR A 28 3.55 10.72 -2.57
N ASP A 29 2.46 10.19 -2.03
CA ASP A 29 2.41 9.69 -0.65
C ASP A 29 3.36 8.49 -0.45
N ALA A 30 3.48 7.63 -1.45
CA ALA A 30 4.35 6.46 -1.39
C ALA A 30 5.76 6.72 -1.95
N TYR A 31 6.14 7.93 -2.38
CA TYR A 31 7.46 8.22 -2.97
C TYR A 31 7.87 7.21 -4.06
N LEU A 32 6.98 6.90 -5.01
CA LEU A 32 7.22 5.93 -6.07
C LEU A 32 7.21 6.58 -7.46
N SER A 33 8.11 6.12 -8.32
CA SER A 33 8.02 6.42 -9.75
C SER A 33 6.75 5.79 -10.36
N HIS A 34 6.32 6.31 -11.51
CA HIS A 34 5.15 5.77 -12.22
C HIS A 34 5.31 4.28 -12.56
N GLY A 35 6.50 3.87 -12.99
CA GLY A 35 6.83 2.48 -13.32
C GLY A 35 6.71 1.56 -12.10
N GLN A 36 7.42 1.90 -11.01
CA GLN A 36 7.36 1.13 -9.77
C GLN A 36 5.95 1.02 -9.23
N LEU A 37 5.19 2.12 -9.20
CA LEU A 37 3.83 2.07 -8.69
C LEU A 37 2.95 1.14 -9.54
N LYS A 38 3.11 1.14 -10.87
CA LYS A 38 2.33 0.27 -11.76
C LYS A 38 2.54 -1.21 -11.41
N ASP A 39 3.78 -1.62 -11.19
CA ASP A 39 4.12 -3.02 -10.87
C ASP A 39 3.54 -3.45 -9.51
N TYR A 40 3.63 -2.57 -8.50
CA TYR A 40 3.00 -2.83 -7.20
C TYR A 40 1.48 -2.83 -7.28
N LEU A 41 0.86 -1.91 -8.02
CA LEU A 41 -0.59 -1.90 -8.19
C LEU A 41 -1.07 -3.21 -8.81
N PHE A 42 -0.40 -3.68 -9.86
CA PHE A 42 -0.71 -4.98 -10.48
C PHE A 42 -0.59 -6.11 -9.45
N LEU A 43 0.57 -6.23 -8.78
CA LEU A 43 0.80 -7.27 -7.78
C LEU A 43 -0.25 -7.27 -6.66
N LEU A 44 -0.60 -6.10 -6.12
CA LEU A 44 -1.53 -5.97 -5.00
C LEU A 44 -2.97 -6.25 -5.40
N MET A 45 -3.36 -5.92 -6.63
CA MET A 45 -4.69 -6.25 -7.16
C MET A 45 -4.80 -7.75 -7.44
N GLU A 46 -3.80 -8.37 -8.08
CA GLU A 46 -3.74 -9.82 -8.31
C GLU A 46 -3.81 -10.61 -7.01
N ASN A 47 -3.17 -10.11 -5.94
CA ASN A 47 -3.22 -10.73 -4.61
C ASN A 47 -4.47 -10.40 -3.80
N GLY A 48 -5.38 -9.58 -4.34
CA GLY A 48 -6.62 -9.17 -3.68
C GLY A 48 -6.42 -8.26 -2.46
N LEU A 49 -5.25 -7.60 -2.33
CA LEU A 49 -4.94 -6.66 -1.25
C LEU A 49 -5.46 -5.25 -1.56
N LEU A 50 -5.54 -4.91 -2.84
CA LEU A 50 -6.00 -3.64 -3.37
C LEU A 50 -7.11 -3.85 -4.41
N LYS A 51 -8.03 -2.90 -4.53
CA LYS A 51 -9.01 -2.87 -5.63
C LYS A 51 -9.08 -1.50 -6.27
N TYR A 52 -9.39 -1.45 -7.56
CA TYR A 52 -9.72 -0.22 -8.26
C TYR A 52 -11.23 -0.02 -8.31
N VAL A 53 -11.71 1.17 -7.93
CA VAL A 53 -13.11 1.58 -8.04
C VAL A 53 -13.24 2.51 -9.23
N LYS A 54 -13.86 2.03 -10.31
CA LYS A 54 -13.84 2.67 -11.62
C LYS A 54 -14.65 3.98 -11.63
N GLU A 55 -15.76 4.00 -10.91
CA GLU A 55 -16.70 5.11 -10.80
C GLU A 55 -16.03 6.32 -10.13
N GLU A 56 -15.28 6.06 -9.05
CA GLU A 56 -14.57 7.08 -8.29
C GLU A 56 -13.13 7.32 -8.81
N ARG A 57 -12.64 6.49 -9.72
CA ARG A 57 -11.26 6.49 -10.26
C ARG A 57 -10.17 6.44 -9.17
N ILE A 58 -10.40 5.65 -8.13
CA ILE A 58 -9.51 5.51 -6.98
C ILE A 58 -9.17 4.06 -6.70
N TYR A 59 -8.06 3.86 -6.00
CA TYR A 59 -7.66 2.59 -5.42
C TYR A 59 -8.09 2.56 -3.95
N LYS A 60 -8.68 1.44 -3.53
CA LYS A 60 -9.10 1.21 -2.14
C LYS A 60 -8.48 -0.08 -1.60
N THR A 61 -7.98 -0.03 -0.38
CA THR A 61 -7.49 -1.21 0.34
C THR A 61 -8.64 -2.16 0.65
N THR A 62 -8.47 -3.44 0.33
CA THR A 62 -9.50 -4.47 0.57
C THR A 62 -9.51 -4.90 2.04
N LYS A 63 -10.47 -5.77 2.41
CA LYS A 63 -10.46 -6.42 3.73
C LYS A 63 -9.17 -7.22 3.96
N LYS A 64 -8.70 -7.96 2.94
CA LYS A 64 -7.45 -8.74 3.00
C LYS A 64 -6.24 -7.81 3.15
N GLY A 65 -6.21 -6.69 2.43
CA GLY A 65 -5.17 -5.66 2.58
C GLY A 65 -5.11 -5.07 4.00
N ARG A 66 -6.26 -4.82 4.64
CA ARG A 66 -6.29 -4.35 6.03
C ARG A 66 -5.77 -5.38 7.04
N VAL A 67 -6.02 -6.68 6.80
CA VAL A 67 -5.44 -7.75 7.63
C VAL A 67 -3.91 -7.77 7.50
N PHE A 68 -3.38 -7.61 6.29
CA PHE A 68 -1.95 -7.47 6.06
C PHE A 68 -1.36 -6.28 6.84
N LEU A 69 -1.99 -5.09 6.74
CA LEU A 69 -1.54 -3.89 7.46
C LEU A 69 -1.51 -4.09 8.97
N LYS A 70 -2.53 -4.74 9.54
CA LYS A 70 -2.54 -5.06 10.97
C LYS A 70 -1.33 -5.91 11.37
N GLY A 71 -1.00 -6.94 10.59
CA GLY A 71 0.17 -7.78 10.86
C GLY A 71 1.49 -7.02 10.70
N TYR A 72 1.61 -6.18 9.67
CA TYR A 72 2.78 -5.33 9.46
C TYR A 72 3.01 -4.36 10.63
N ASN A 73 1.96 -3.70 11.12
CA ASN A 73 2.05 -2.76 12.23
C ASN A 73 2.43 -3.46 13.54
N GLN A 74 1.86 -4.64 13.81
CA GLN A 74 2.23 -5.46 14.97
C GLN A 74 3.70 -5.86 14.97
N LEU A 75 4.26 -6.22 13.80
CA LEU A 75 5.70 -6.51 13.69
C LEU A 75 6.55 -5.27 13.96
N GLY A 76 6.10 -4.09 13.50
CA GLY A 76 6.78 -2.82 13.78
C GLY A 76 6.83 -2.49 15.27
N GLU A 77 5.72 -2.70 15.99
CA GLU A 77 5.63 -2.49 17.44
C GLU A 77 6.57 -3.41 18.23
N MET A 78 6.75 -4.67 17.80
CA MET A 78 7.66 -5.62 18.45
C MET A 78 9.14 -5.22 18.32
N VAL A 79 9.52 -4.52 17.25
CA VAL A 79 10.92 -4.12 17.00
C VAL A 79 11.35 -2.93 17.86
N VAL A 80 10.41 -2.17 18.44
CA VAL A 80 10.67 -0.98 19.27
C VAL A 80 10.99 -1.33 20.74
N LEU A 81 10.79 -2.59 21.16
CA LEU A 81 10.96 -3.04 22.55
C LEU A 81 12.38 -3.49 22.95
N ASN A 82 13.43 -3.02 22.29
CA ASN A 82 14.83 -3.34 22.64
C ASN A 82 15.63 -2.12 23.07
#